data_AF-A0A5N6TFR9-F1
#
_entry.id   AF-A0A5N6TFR9-F1
#
_cell.length_a   1.000
_cell.length_b   1.000
_cell.length_c   1.000
_cell.angle_alpha   90.00
_cell.angle_beta   90.00
_cell.angle_gamma   90.00
#
_symmetry.space_group_name_H-M   'P 1'
#
loop_
_entity.id
_entity.type
_entity.pdbx_description
1 polymer ?
#
loop_
_entity_poly.entity_id
_entity_poly.type
_entity_poly.pdbx_seq_one_letter_code
_entity_poly.pdbx_strand_id
1 'polypeptide(L)'
;MPLMYRCKSLKARSKASGLLRLPAELRWQIYQYLFVPCRVEIVRTKNKSDDARKPAHWRLKHQRMRPREPNSQKPLASRNRRDKWPSPMINLVFSCRTIYCETVLLLYSTTQFVFNSTNTVKRFLKTTTADAQSVVHHVELNHTMYNEPHLMEFREYKIRSDIAWYDACDQMAASFSTLKVLHIKLAINDWPIRLELGELWSMPLLQFAHYDGGLDYTGVQLQMKMFKDEKLRAVSRALEKKIMNPKKFQIREDEEMAWELMKSVKATKALRVIF
;
A
#
# COMPACT_ATOMS: atom_id res chain seq x y z
N MET A 1 11.24 21.35 -6.75
CA MET A 1 10.27 22.36 -7.23
C MET A 1 9.09 21.64 -7.87
N PRO A 2 7.87 21.74 -7.34
CA PRO A 2 6.75 21.04 -7.95
C PRO A 2 6.28 21.80 -9.19
N LEU A 3 6.14 21.07 -10.29
CA LEU A 3 5.59 21.54 -11.56
C LEU A 3 4.16 22.04 -11.33
N MET A 4 3.98 23.36 -11.32
CA MET A 4 2.65 23.97 -11.37
C MET A 4 2.01 23.61 -12.70
N TYR A 5 1.00 22.74 -12.67
CA TYR A 5 0.14 22.50 -13.81
C TYR A 5 -0.54 23.81 -14.21
N ARG A 6 -0.24 24.30 -15.41
CA ARG A 6 -0.92 25.45 -16.03
C ARG A 6 -2.37 25.07 -16.34
N CYS A 7 -3.26 25.28 -15.38
CA CYS A 7 -4.70 25.32 -15.64
C CYS A 7 -5.00 26.64 -16.36
N LYS A 8 -5.49 26.57 -17.61
CA LYS A 8 -5.88 27.77 -18.37
C LYS A 8 -6.92 28.56 -17.55
N SER A 9 -6.55 29.78 -17.17
CA SER A 9 -7.39 30.71 -16.42
C SER A 9 -8.64 31.07 -17.23
N LEU A 10 -9.79 30.56 -16.80
CA LEU A 10 -11.09 31.04 -17.27
C LEU A 10 -11.39 32.35 -16.55
N LYS A 11 -11.31 33.46 -17.28
CA LYS A 11 -11.78 34.78 -16.83
C LYS A 11 -13.29 34.71 -16.59
N ALA A 12 -13.69 34.54 -15.34
CA ALA A 12 -15.03 34.85 -14.86
C ALA A 12 -14.92 35.56 -13.51
N ARG A 13 -15.33 36.84 -13.45
CA ARG A 13 -15.48 37.61 -12.21
C ARG A 13 -16.66 37.04 -11.40
N SER A 14 -16.46 35.88 -10.79
CA SER A 14 -17.20 35.48 -9.60
C SER A 14 -16.36 35.86 -8.39
N LYS A 15 -16.99 36.36 -7.30
CA LYS A 15 -16.28 36.61 -6.03
C LYS A 15 -15.67 35.27 -5.60
N ALA A 16 -14.37 35.09 -5.84
CA ALA A 16 -13.66 33.87 -5.48
C ALA A 16 -13.95 33.55 -4.01
N SER A 17 -14.25 32.28 -3.72
CA SER A 17 -14.50 31.80 -2.36
C SER A 17 -13.33 32.17 -1.45
N GLY A 18 -13.57 32.35 -0.15
CA GLY A 18 -12.56 32.85 0.80
C GLY A 18 -11.23 32.08 0.71
N LEU A 19 -11.28 30.76 0.54
CA LEU A 19 -10.09 29.92 0.38
C LEU A 19 -9.35 30.16 -0.94
N LEU A 20 -10.04 30.38 -2.06
CA LEU A 20 -9.40 30.62 -3.37
C LEU A 20 -8.82 32.03 -3.54
N ARG A 21 -9.09 32.95 -2.59
CA ARG A 21 -8.45 34.27 -2.55
C ARG A 21 -7.04 34.22 -1.96
N LEU A 22 -6.72 33.17 -1.22
CA LEU A 22 -5.39 33.00 -0.63
C LEU A 22 -4.35 32.69 -1.72
N PRO A 23 -3.10 33.17 -1.57
CA PRO A 23 -1.97 32.73 -2.38
C PRO A 23 -1.84 31.20 -2.41
N ALA A 24 -1.32 30.66 -3.51
CA ALA A 24 -1.22 29.22 -3.73
C ALA A 24 -0.41 28.51 -2.63
N GLU A 25 0.59 29.20 -2.09
CA GLU A 25 1.48 28.73 -1.02
C GLU A 25 0.69 28.49 0.28
N LEU A 26 -0.15 29.45 0.68
CA LEU A 26 -0.98 29.32 1.88
C LEU A 26 -2.04 28.24 1.70
N ARG A 27 -2.64 28.14 0.50
CA ARG A 27 -3.60 27.08 0.18
C ARG A 27 -2.94 25.70 0.25
N TRP A 28 -1.73 25.58 -0.28
CA TRP A 28 -0.95 24.35 -0.20
C TRP A 28 -0.63 23.94 1.23
N GLN A 29 -0.20 24.87 2.09
CA GLN A 29 0.03 24.61 3.51
C GLN A 29 -1.25 24.14 4.23
N ILE A 30 -2.39 24.78 3.92
CA ILE A 30 -3.69 24.35 4.45
C ILE A 30 -3.99 22.93 3.98
N TYR A 31 -3.83 22.62 2.70
CA TYR A 31 -4.06 21.27 2.20
C TYR A 31 -3.16 20.24 2.89
N GLN A 32 -1.86 20.51 3.01
CA GLN A 32 -0.92 19.61 3.70
C GLN A 32 -1.35 19.32 5.15
N TYR A 33 -1.92 20.31 5.84
CA TYR A 33 -2.45 20.12 7.19
C TYR A 33 -3.75 19.28 7.20
N LEU A 34 -4.61 19.44 6.19
CA LEU A 34 -5.91 18.76 6.12
C LEU A 34 -5.80 17.29 5.66
N PHE A 35 -4.85 16.98 4.77
CA PHE A 35 -4.65 15.64 4.23
C PHE A 35 -3.82 14.78 5.19
N VAL A 36 -4.51 14.10 6.10
CA VAL A 36 -3.93 13.15 7.05
C VAL A 36 -3.85 11.75 6.40
N PRO A 37 -2.81 10.93 6.71
CA PRO A 37 -2.71 9.58 6.18
C PRO A 37 -3.97 8.74 6.39
N CYS A 38 -4.50 8.22 5.29
CA CYS A 38 -5.72 7.41 5.29
C CYS A 38 -5.45 6.06 4.65
N ARG A 39 -5.92 4.98 5.29
CA ARG A 39 -5.77 3.63 4.74
C ARG A 39 -7.07 3.19 4.10
N VAL A 40 -6.99 2.79 2.84
CA VAL A 40 -8.14 2.39 2.04
C VAL A 40 -7.86 1.07 1.35
N GLU A 41 -8.79 0.14 1.49
CA GLU A 41 -8.84 -1.05 0.68
C GLU A 41 -9.54 -0.70 -0.63
N ILE A 42 -8.90 -1.02 -1.76
CA ILE A 42 -9.53 -0.91 -3.06
C ILE A 42 -10.18 -2.25 -3.39
N VAL A 43 -11.49 -2.22 -3.62
CA VAL A 43 -12.29 -3.40 -3.90
C VAL A 43 -12.90 -3.28 -5.29
N ARG A 44 -12.67 -4.29 -6.11
CA ARG A 44 -13.35 -4.42 -7.40
C ARG A 44 -14.74 -5.01 -7.18
N THR A 45 -15.77 -4.25 -7.51
CA THR A 45 -17.17 -4.66 -7.35
C THR A 45 -17.90 -4.71 -8.69
N LYS A 46 -18.76 -5.70 -8.86
CA LYS A 46 -19.65 -5.84 -10.02
C LYS A 46 -20.87 -4.96 -9.76
N ASN A 47 -21.10 -3.94 -10.58
CA ASN A 47 -22.38 -3.25 -10.54
C ASN A 47 -23.41 -4.17 -11.21
N LYS A 48 -24.43 -4.57 -10.45
CA LYS A 48 -25.61 -5.22 -11.01
C LYS A 48 -26.35 -4.13 -11.80
N SER A 49 -26.52 -4.35 -13.09
CA SER A 49 -27.44 -3.59 -13.92
C SER A 49 -28.81 -4.24 -13.75
N ASP A 50 -29.85 -3.46 -13.48
CA ASP A 50 -31.23 -3.98 -13.41
C ASP A 50 -31.69 -4.48 -14.79
N ASP A 51 -31.07 -3.98 -15.87
CA ASP A 51 -31.25 -4.50 -17.22
C ASP A 51 -30.37 -5.74 -17.47
N ALA A 52 -31.00 -6.91 -17.66
CA ALA A 52 -30.34 -8.18 -18.01
C ALA A 52 -29.61 -8.16 -19.37
N ARG A 53 -29.91 -7.18 -20.24
CA ARG A 53 -29.31 -7.03 -21.57
C ARG A 53 -27.97 -6.29 -21.58
N LYS A 54 -27.60 -5.59 -20.50
CA LYS A 54 -26.35 -4.82 -20.43
C LYS A 54 -25.25 -5.64 -19.75
N PRO A 55 -24.04 -5.72 -20.34
CA PRO A 55 -22.95 -6.43 -19.71
C PRO A 55 -22.59 -5.75 -18.39
N ALA A 56 -22.35 -6.57 -17.36
CA ALA A 56 -22.06 -6.05 -16.03
C ALA A 56 -20.76 -5.23 -16.03
N HIS A 57 -20.85 -3.98 -15.55
CA HIS A 57 -19.70 -3.10 -15.46
C HIS A 57 -19.02 -3.25 -14.10
N TRP A 58 -17.71 -3.49 -14.12
CA TRP A 58 -16.89 -3.55 -12.92
C TRP A 58 -16.44 -2.14 -12.52
N ARG A 59 -16.57 -1.78 -11.24
CA ARG A 59 -16.06 -0.52 -10.69
C ARG A 59 -15.14 -0.78 -9.51
N LEU A 60 -14.19 0.13 -9.32
CA LEU A 60 -13.43 0.20 -8.09
C LEU A 60 -14.25 0.97 -7.05
N LYS A 61 -14.33 0.41 -5.85
CA LYS A 61 -14.83 1.07 -4.65
C LYS A 61 -13.70 1.13 -3.64
N HIS A 62 -13.74 2.10 -2.75
CA HIS A 62 -12.83 2.16 -1.62
C HIS A 62 -13.58 1.75 -0.36
N GLN A 63 -12.93 0.97 0.50
CA GLN A 63 -13.39 0.69 1.85
C GLN A 63 -12.38 1.26 2.81
N ARG A 64 -12.87 2.06 3.75
CA ARG A 64 -12.00 2.69 4.73
C ARG A 64 -11.50 1.66 5.72
N MET A 65 -10.20 1.67 5.93
CA MET A 65 -9.54 0.83 6.90
C MET A 65 -8.83 1.68 7.96
N ARG A 66 -8.43 0.99 9.02
CA ARG A 66 -7.64 1.58 10.07
C ARG A 66 -6.25 1.98 9.55
N PRO A 67 -5.81 3.25 9.71
CA PRO A 67 -4.49 3.69 9.27
C PRO A 67 -3.35 3.03 10.04
N ARG A 68 -2.19 2.92 9.38
CA ARG A 68 -0.90 2.64 10.02
C ARG A 68 -0.18 3.92 10.37
N GLU A 69 0.54 3.90 11.49
CA GLU A 69 1.40 5.02 11.88
C GLU A 69 2.52 5.21 10.85
N PRO A 70 2.76 6.43 10.31
CA PRO A 70 3.79 6.66 9.29
C PRO A 70 5.22 6.32 9.74
N ASN A 71 5.51 6.36 11.04
CA ASN A 71 6.84 6.09 11.55
C ASN A 71 6.98 4.62 11.96
N SER A 72 6.04 4.11 12.78
CA SER A 72 6.13 2.73 13.28
C SER A 72 5.64 1.68 12.28
N GLN A 73 4.84 2.08 11.28
CA GLN A 73 4.10 1.19 10.37
C GLN A 73 3.21 0.14 11.07
N LYS A 74 3.03 0.27 12.39
CA LYS A 74 2.09 -0.54 13.15
C LYS A 74 0.68 0.01 12.94
N PRO A 75 -0.34 -0.87 12.92
CA PRO A 75 -1.71 -0.40 13.03
C PRO A 75 -1.83 0.46 14.28
N LEU A 76 -2.46 1.64 14.20
CA LEU A 76 -2.65 2.46 15.41
C LEU A 76 -3.28 1.60 16.53
N ALA A 77 -2.91 1.80 17.79
CA ALA A 77 -3.54 1.08 18.90
C ALA A 77 -4.98 1.57 19.12
N SER A 78 -5.93 0.67 19.40
CA SER A 78 -7.34 1.05 19.65
C SER A 78 -7.43 1.58 21.05
N ARG A 79 -7.39 2.90 21.21
CA ARG A 79 -7.57 3.49 22.53
C ARG A 79 -9.04 3.51 22.91
N ASN A 80 -9.97 3.64 21.95
CA ASN A 80 -11.41 3.44 22.14
C ASN A 80 -12.17 3.05 20.85
N ARG A 81 -13.27 2.28 20.95
CA ARG A 81 -14.20 1.99 19.81
C ARG A 81 -14.85 3.25 19.21
N ARG A 82 -14.75 4.40 19.89
CA ARG A 82 -15.31 5.70 19.49
C ARG A 82 -14.30 6.64 18.85
N ASP A 83 -13.05 6.21 18.64
CA ASP A 83 -12.05 7.02 17.94
C ASP A 83 -12.48 7.16 16.47
N LYS A 84 -13.23 8.23 16.19
CA LYS A 84 -13.57 8.66 14.84
C LYS A 84 -12.26 9.11 14.18
N TRP A 85 -11.60 8.17 13.52
CA TRP A 85 -10.40 8.44 12.73
C TRP A 85 -10.66 9.64 11.80
N PRO A 86 -9.71 10.58 11.64
CA PRO A 86 -9.89 11.77 10.80
C PRO A 86 -10.40 11.34 9.43
N SER A 87 -11.64 11.70 9.08
CA SER A 87 -12.18 11.33 7.77
C SER A 87 -11.24 11.91 6.72
N PRO A 88 -10.80 11.12 5.72
CA PRO A 88 -10.12 11.72 4.59
C PRO A 88 -11.01 12.86 4.10
N MET A 89 -10.45 14.06 3.98
CA MET A 89 -11.14 15.25 3.48
C MET A 89 -11.38 15.12 1.96
N ILE A 90 -11.78 13.94 1.48
CA ILE A 90 -12.11 13.64 0.09
C ILE A 90 -13.18 14.60 -0.43
N ASN A 91 -14.09 15.05 0.43
CA ASN A 91 -15.11 16.03 0.06
C ASN A 91 -14.50 17.35 -0.43
N LEU A 92 -13.33 17.75 0.09
CA LEU A 92 -12.61 18.94 -0.37
C LEU A 92 -12.14 18.79 -1.82
N VAL A 93 -11.65 17.59 -2.19
CA VAL A 93 -11.19 17.30 -3.56
C VAL A 93 -12.34 17.46 -4.56
N PHE A 94 -13.59 17.20 -4.14
CA PHE A 94 -14.76 17.29 -4.99
C PHE A 94 -15.51 18.64 -4.90
N SER A 95 -15.02 19.62 -4.14
CA SER A 95 -15.74 20.89 -3.98
C SER A 95 -15.69 21.77 -5.24
N CYS A 96 -14.53 21.85 -5.90
CA CYS A 96 -14.40 22.56 -7.18
C CYS A 96 -13.19 22.09 -7.99
N ARG A 97 -13.17 22.39 -9.29
CA ARG A 97 -12.12 21.97 -10.21
C ARG A 97 -10.73 22.47 -9.84
N THR A 98 -10.60 23.71 -9.34
CA THR A 98 -9.31 24.28 -8.94
C THR A 98 -8.71 23.51 -7.76
N ILE A 99 -9.51 23.28 -6.72
CA ILE A 99 -9.08 22.52 -5.54
C ILE A 99 -8.78 21.08 -5.93
N TYR A 100 -9.59 20.46 -6.79
CA TYR A 100 -9.33 19.12 -7.33
C TYR A 100 -7.92 19.04 -7.95
N CYS A 101 -7.59 19.95 -8.87
CA CYS A 101 -6.29 19.95 -9.56
C CYS A 101 -5.11 20.11 -8.61
N GLU A 102 -5.27 20.87 -7.53
CA GLU A 102 -4.20 21.11 -6.55
C GLU A 102 -4.04 19.96 -5.54
N THR A 103 -5.15 19.28 -5.20
CA THR A 103 -5.17 18.34 -4.07
C THR A 103 -5.19 16.87 -4.49
N VAL A 104 -5.51 16.54 -5.75
CA VAL A 104 -5.62 15.14 -6.19
C VAL A 104 -4.31 14.38 -5.97
N LEU A 105 -3.16 14.94 -6.30
CA LEU A 105 -1.87 14.27 -6.09
C LEU A 105 -1.55 14.12 -4.59
N LEU A 106 -1.93 15.10 -3.77
CA LEU A 106 -1.77 15.03 -2.31
C LEU A 106 -2.66 13.94 -1.70
N LEU A 107 -3.87 13.73 -2.24
CA LEU A 107 -4.73 12.64 -1.83
C LEU A 107 -4.04 11.29 -2.09
N TYR A 108 -3.51 11.07 -3.30
CA TYR A 108 -2.85 9.81 -3.64
C TYR A 108 -1.56 9.59 -2.84
N SER A 109 -0.77 10.64 -2.59
CA SER A 109 0.49 10.52 -1.85
C SER A 109 0.31 10.26 -0.35
N THR A 110 -0.79 10.74 0.24
CA THR A 110 -1.11 10.51 1.66
C THR A 110 -1.92 9.23 1.90
N THR A 111 -2.43 8.61 0.84
CA THR A 111 -3.26 7.41 0.95
C THR A 111 -2.42 6.14 1.01
N GLN A 112 -2.71 5.27 1.99
CA GLN A 112 -2.18 3.92 2.12
C GLN A 112 -3.12 2.97 1.39
N PHE A 113 -2.73 2.51 0.20
CA PHE A 113 -3.58 1.66 -0.64
C PHE A 113 -3.40 0.19 -0.29
N VAL A 114 -4.51 -0.52 -0.07
CA VAL A 114 -4.50 -1.97 0.15
C VAL A 114 -5.19 -2.67 -1.00
N PHE A 115 -4.48 -3.64 -1.58
CA PHE A 115 -4.95 -4.46 -2.69
C PHE A 115 -5.01 -5.93 -2.27
N ASN A 116 -6.21 -6.51 -2.40
CA ASN A 116 -6.47 -7.92 -2.08
C ASN A 116 -6.54 -8.82 -3.32
N SER A 117 -6.38 -8.25 -4.52
CA SER A 117 -6.50 -8.99 -5.79
C SER A 117 -5.73 -8.32 -6.92
N THR A 118 -5.09 -9.14 -7.75
CA THR A 118 -4.44 -8.75 -9.02
C THR A 118 -5.40 -8.03 -9.95
N ASN A 119 -6.65 -8.47 -10.01
CA ASN A 119 -7.71 -7.87 -10.81
C ASN A 119 -8.07 -6.46 -10.36
N THR A 120 -7.92 -6.16 -9.08
CA THR A 120 -8.09 -4.81 -8.53
C THR A 120 -6.90 -3.94 -8.92
N VAL A 121 -5.67 -4.45 -8.76
CA VAL A 121 -4.43 -3.75 -9.15
C VAL A 121 -4.47 -3.36 -10.63
N LYS A 122 -4.65 -4.35 -11.53
CA LYS A 122 -4.69 -4.13 -12.98
C LYS A 122 -5.73 -3.07 -13.36
N ARG A 123 -6.90 -3.08 -12.71
CA ARG A 123 -7.93 -2.06 -12.94
C ARG A 123 -7.54 -0.69 -12.37
N PHE A 124 -6.94 -0.64 -11.18
CA PHE A 124 -6.49 0.61 -10.56
C PHE A 124 -5.45 1.31 -11.44
N LEU A 125 -4.45 0.57 -11.93
CA LEU A 125 -3.43 1.07 -12.85
C LEU A 125 -4.05 1.52 -14.19
N LYS A 126 -5.11 0.87 -14.65
CA LYS A 126 -5.82 1.31 -15.87
C LYS A 126 -6.66 2.58 -15.66
N THR A 127 -7.21 2.79 -14.47
CA THR A 127 -8.15 3.90 -14.21
C THR A 127 -7.50 5.16 -13.66
N THR A 128 -6.39 5.01 -12.94
CA THR A 128 -5.67 6.11 -12.31
C THR A 128 -4.69 6.73 -13.31
N THR A 129 -4.51 8.05 -13.31
CA THR A 129 -3.54 8.72 -14.20
C THR A 129 -2.11 8.40 -13.81
N ALA A 130 -1.17 8.43 -14.76
CA ALA A 130 0.25 8.18 -14.51
C ALA A 130 0.82 9.10 -13.41
N ASP A 131 0.43 10.38 -13.40
CA ASP A 131 0.85 11.34 -12.36
C ASP A 131 0.36 10.95 -10.96
N ALA A 132 -0.87 10.45 -10.86
CA ALA A 132 -1.40 10.01 -9.57
C ALA A 132 -0.80 8.67 -9.12
N GLN A 133 -0.39 7.81 -10.06
CA GLN A 133 0.34 6.57 -9.77
C GLN A 133 1.75 6.87 -9.26
N SER A 134 2.46 7.78 -9.90
CA SER A 134 3.86 8.08 -9.58
C SER A 134 4.04 8.62 -8.16
N VAL A 135 3.04 9.33 -7.62
CA VAL A 135 3.07 9.89 -6.26
C VAL A 135 2.60 8.93 -5.16
N VAL A 136 2.23 7.69 -5.48
CA VAL A 136 1.82 6.70 -4.47
C VAL A 136 3.03 6.28 -3.64
N HIS A 137 2.99 6.59 -2.34
CA HIS A 137 4.10 6.29 -1.42
C HIS A 137 3.92 5.01 -0.60
N HIS A 138 2.69 4.52 -0.41
CA HIS A 138 2.41 3.40 0.49
C HIS A 138 1.44 2.40 -0.15
N VAL A 139 1.88 1.15 -0.22
CA VAL A 139 1.10 0.04 -0.76
C VAL A 139 1.12 -1.15 0.18
N GLU A 140 -0.04 -1.78 0.35
CA GLU A 140 -0.18 -3.10 0.96
C GLU A 140 -0.77 -4.09 -0.03
N LEU A 141 -0.12 -5.24 -0.14
CA LEU A 141 -0.52 -6.35 -0.99
C LEU A 141 -0.92 -7.52 -0.12
N ASN A 142 -2.18 -7.94 -0.20
CA ASN A 142 -2.62 -9.21 0.36
C ASN A 142 -2.90 -10.15 -0.81
N HIS A 143 -2.10 -11.19 -0.95
CA HIS A 143 -2.24 -12.16 -2.02
C HIS A 143 -2.25 -13.58 -1.47
N THR A 144 -3.13 -14.39 -2.04
CA THR A 144 -3.18 -15.84 -1.79
C THR A 144 -2.95 -16.50 -3.13
N MET A 145 -1.88 -17.29 -3.23
CA MET A 145 -1.54 -18.01 -4.44
C MET A 145 -2.59 -19.08 -4.74
N TYR A 146 -2.70 -19.43 -6.02
CA TYR A 146 -3.57 -20.51 -6.44
C TYR A 146 -3.02 -21.85 -5.92
N ASN A 147 -3.90 -22.74 -5.48
CA ASN A 147 -3.48 -24.04 -4.95
C ASN A 147 -2.93 -24.94 -6.06
N GLU A 148 -2.02 -25.85 -5.71
CA GLU A 148 -1.56 -26.87 -6.65
C GLU A 148 -2.74 -27.79 -7.08
N PRO A 149 -3.07 -27.85 -8.37
CA PRO A 149 -4.19 -28.65 -8.84
C PRO A 149 -3.84 -30.14 -8.82
N HIS A 150 -4.79 -30.98 -8.40
CA HIS A 150 -4.64 -32.43 -8.44
C HIS A 150 -4.63 -33.01 -9.86
N LEU A 151 -5.34 -32.37 -10.79
CA LEU A 151 -5.42 -32.77 -12.19
C LEU A 151 -4.61 -31.81 -13.06
N MET A 152 -3.85 -32.37 -14.02
CA MET A 152 -3.00 -31.58 -14.91
C MET A 152 -3.78 -30.59 -15.77
N GLU A 153 -5.04 -30.90 -16.11
CA GLU A 153 -5.93 -30.02 -16.88
C GLU A 153 -6.15 -28.68 -16.19
N PHE A 154 -6.16 -28.63 -14.86
CA PHE A 154 -6.35 -27.37 -14.12
C PHE A 154 -5.05 -26.58 -13.91
N ARG A 155 -3.90 -27.11 -14.36
CA ARG A 155 -2.60 -26.45 -14.23
C ARG A 155 -2.53 -25.14 -15.01
N GLU A 156 -3.27 -25.04 -16.11
CA GLU A 156 -3.38 -23.79 -16.89
C GLU A 156 -3.89 -22.61 -16.04
N TYR A 157 -4.83 -22.85 -15.12
CA TYR A 157 -5.40 -21.80 -14.28
C TYR A 157 -4.41 -21.30 -13.25
N LYS A 158 -3.61 -22.22 -12.69
CA LYS A 158 -2.49 -21.86 -11.80
C LYS A 158 -1.49 -20.99 -12.53
N ILE A 159 -0.99 -21.44 -13.69
CA ILE A 159 -0.02 -20.70 -14.50
C ILE A 159 -0.56 -19.31 -14.84
N ARG A 160 -1.81 -19.21 -15.28
CA ARG A 160 -2.46 -17.91 -15.57
C ARG A 160 -2.56 -17.01 -14.34
N SER A 161 -2.83 -17.58 -13.17
CA SER A 161 -2.88 -16.83 -11.91
C SER A 161 -1.49 -16.31 -11.52
N ASP A 162 -0.46 -17.14 -11.64
CA ASP A 162 0.92 -16.80 -11.29
C ASP A 162 1.47 -15.71 -12.23
N ILE A 163 1.23 -15.83 -13.53
CA ILE A 163 1.55 -14.79 -14.52
C ILE A 163 0.81 -13.50 -14.18
N ALA A 164 -0.50 -13.58 -13.87
CA ALA A 164 -1.27 -12.37 -13.54
C ALA A 164 -0.78 -11.68 -12.26
N TRP A 165 -0.22 -12.44 -11.31
CA TRP A 165 0.44 -11.90 -10.13
C TRP A 165 1.78 -11.24 -10.46
N TYR A 166 2.62 -11.93 -11.23
CA TYR A 166 3.88 -11.39 -11.73
C TYR A 166 3.69 -10.06 -12.46
N ASP A 167 2.81 -10.03 -13.47
CA ASP A 167 2.47 -8.81 -14.23
C ASP A 167 2.00 -7.68 -13.33
N ALA A 168 1.20 -8.00 -12.31
CA ALA A 168 0.65 -6.99 -11.41
C ALA A 168 1.75 -6.33 -10.58
N CYS A 169 2.68 -7.13 -10.05
CA CYS A 169 3.84 -6.63 -9.32
C CYS A 169 4.78 -5.83 -10.22
N ASP A 170 5.06 -6.32 -11.43
CA ASP A 170 5.91 -5.64 -12.42
C ASP A 170 5.32 -4.27 -12.80
N GLN A 171 4.06 -4.23 -13.19
CA GLN A 171 3.39 -2.97 -13.54
C GLN A 171 3.31 -2.00 -12.36
N MET A 172 3.08 -2.49 -11.14
CA MET A 172 3.12 -1.65 -9.94
C MET A 172 4.52 -1.10 -9.68
N ALA A 173 5.55 -1.94 -9.80
CA ALA A 173 6.94 -1.53 -9.62
C ALA A 173 7.30 -0.44 -10.63
N ALA A 174 6.87 -0.55 -11.89
CA ALA A 174 7.08 0.47 -12.91
C ALA A 174 6.24 1.75 -12.68
N SER A 175 5.00 1.62 -12.21
CA SER A 175 4.05 2.74 -12.11
C SER A 175 4.25 3.60 -10.86
N PHE A 176 4.66 3.01 -9.74
CA PHE A 176 4.76 3.67 -8.45
C PHE A 176 6.17 4.16 -8.16
N SER A 177 6.71 5.01 -9.03
CA SER A 177 8.12 5.44 -8.99
C SER A 177 8.60 6.07 -7.66
N THR A 178 7.69 6.62 -6.85
CA THR A 178 8.02 7.18 -5.53
C THR A 178 7.55 6.32 -4.35
N LEU A 179 7.34 5.02 -4.57
CA LEU A 179 6.98 4.09 -3.51
C LEU A 179 8.04 4.10 -2.39
N LYS A 180 7.59 4.24 -1.15
CA LYS A 180 8.45 4.25 0.05
C LYS A 180 8.18 3.08 0.96
N VAL A 181 6.91 2.70 1.09
CA VAL A 181 6.43 1.70 2.05
C VAL A 181 5.69 0.60 1.31
N LEU A 182 6.15 -0.65 1.52
CA LEU A 182 5.53 -1.84 0.97
C LEU A 182 5.22 -2.84 2.09
N HIS A 183 3.96 -3.21 2.24
CA HIS A 183 3.58 -4.35 3.06
C HIS A 183 3.09 -5.49 2.17
N ILE A 184 3.57 -6.70 2.40
CA ILE A 184 3.15 -7.89 1.66
C ILE A 184 2.68 -8.92 2.65
N LYS A 185 1.44 -9.40 2.49
CA LYS A 185 0.95 -10.62 3.10
C LYS A 185 0.72 -11.63 1.99
N LEU A 186 1.57 -12.65 1.93
CA LEU A 186 1.53 -13.66 0.89
C LEU A 186 1.24 -15.02 1.51
N ALA A 187 0.12 -15.63 1.14
CA ALA A 187 -0.14 -17.03 1.40
C ALA A 187 0.34 -17.86 0.21
N ILE A 188 1.41 -18.64 0.42
CA ILE A 188 2.06 -19.47 -0.61
C ILE A 188 1.38 -20.84 -0.63
N ASN A 189 0.89 -21.24 -1.80
CA ASN A 189 0.20 -22.51 -2.01
C ASN A 189 0.85 -23.32 -3.16
N ASP A 190 2.16 -23.19 -3.31
CA ASP A 190 2.95 -23.91 -4.31
C ASP A 190 3.49 -25.25 -3.77
N TRP A 191 3.54 -26.26 -4.64
CA TRP A 191 4.15 -27.55 -4.35
C TRP A 191 4.72 -28.20 -5.62
N PRO A 192 5.91 -28.82 -5.58
CA PRO A 192 6.92 -28.80 -4.51
C PRO A 192 7.73 -27.49 -4.50
N ILE A 193 8.17 -27.06 -3.31
CA ILE A 193 8.84 -25.77 -3.10
C ILE A 193 9.91 -25.91 -1.99
N ARG A 194 11.07 -25.27 -2.15
CA ARG A 194 12.15 -25.26 -1.14
C ARG A 194 12.05 -24.06 -0.20
N LEU A 195 11.30 -23.05 -0.61
CA LEU A 195 11.09 -21.76 0.07
C LEU A 195 12.40 -20.98 0.12
N GLU A 196 12.96 -20.77 -1.07
CA GLU A 196 14.21 -20.04 -1.31
C GLU A 196 13.94 -18.81 -2.18
N LEU A 197 14.72 -17.75 -1.98
CA LEU A 197 14.59 -16.53 -2.78
C LEU A 197 15.12 -16.77 -4.20
N GLY A 198 14.37 -16.34 -5.20
CA GLY A 198 14.63 -16.62 -6.62
C GLY A 198 13.72 -17.72 -7.19
N GLU A 199 13.00 -18.46 -6.34
CA GLU A 199 11.92 -19.33 -6.79
C GLU A 199 10.74 -18.50 -7.33
N LEU A 200 9.91 -19.13 -8.17
CA LEU A 200 8.82 -18.47 -8.91
C LEU A 200 7.87 -17.65 -8.03
N TRP A 201 7.56 -18.11 -6.82
CA TRP A 201 6.70 -17.39 -5.88
C TRP A 201 7.28 -16.04 -5.42
N SER A 202 8.61 -15.94 -5.35
CA SER A 202 9.34 -14.78 -4.83
C SER A 202 9.70 -13.76 -5.93
N MET A 203 9.80 -14.21 -7.18
CA MET A 203 10.19 -13.38 -8.33
C MET A 203 9.30 -12.13 -8.53
N PRO A 204 7.96 -12.19 -8.39
CA PRO A 204 7.12 -10.99 -8.43
C PRO A 204 7.49 -9.95 -7.37
N LEU A 205 7.86 -10.39 -6.17
CA LEU A 205 8.17 -9.49 -5.06
C LEU A 205 9.52 -8.82 -5.23
N LEU A 206 10.47 -9.51 -5.89
CA LEU A 206 11.78 -8.96 -6.21
C LEU A 206 11.73 -7.83 -7.25
N GLN A 207 10.62 -7.65 -7.98
CA GLN A 207 10.44 -6.50 -8.86
C GLN A 207 10.54 -5.16 -8.11
N PHE A 208 10.14 -5.15 -6.83
CA PHE A 208 10.26 -3.97 -5.96
C PHE A 208 11.69 -3.73 -5.44
N ALA A 209 12.63 -4.65 -5.68
CA ALA A 209 14.04 -4.45 -5.32
C ALA A 209 14.80 -3.59 -6.35
N HIS A 210 14.22 -3.37 -7.54
CA HIS A 210 14.85 -2.60 -8.61
C HIS A 210 14.76 -1.07 -8.42
N TYR A 211 14.15 -0.60 -7.34
CA TYR A 211 14.09 0.83 -7.03
C TYR A 211 15.47 1.37 -6.65
N ASP A 212 15.88 2.47 -7.27
CA ASP A 212 17.14 3.13 -6.96
C ASP A 212 17.21 3.54 -5.48
N GLY A 213 18.13 2.92 -4.75
CA GLY A 213 18.31 3.13 -3.31
C GLY A 213 17.40 2.30 -2.40
N GLY A 214 16.49 1.48 -2.94
CA GLY A 214 15.59 0.60 -2.18
C GLY A 214 14.47 1.32 -1.43
N LEU A 215 13.49 0.56 -0.95
CA LEU A 215 12.34 1.11 -0.22
C LEU A 215 12.72 1.56 1.20
N ASP A 216 12.04 2.61 1.71
CA ASP A 216 12.22 3.08 3.09
C ASP A 216 11.76 2.04 4.11
N TYR A 217 10.69 1.31 3.80
CA TYR A 217 10.15 0.25 4.63
C TYR A 217 9.54 -0.87 3.79
N THR A 218 9.92 -2.11 4.11
CA THR A 218 9.24 -3.31 3.60
C THR A 218 8.89 -4.22 4.76
N GLY A 219 7.63 -4.65 4.83
CA GLY A 219 7.18 -5.65 5.80
C GLY A 219 6.55 -6.83 5.08
N VAL A 220 7.15 -8.02 5.20
CA VAL A 220 6.72 -9.24 4.51
C VAL A 220 6.21 -10.23 5.55
N GLN A 221 4.99 -10.72 5.33
CA GLN A 221 4.39 -11.79 6.10
C GLN A 221 4.08 -12.96 5.17
N LEU A 222 4.88 -14.01 5.25
CA LEU A 222 4.65 -15.26 4.51
C LEU A 222 3.79 -16.21 5.36
N GLN A 223 2.83 -16.87 4.72
CA GLN A 223 1.98 -17.89 5.33
C GLN A 223 2.02 -19.15 4.48
N MET A 224 2.33 -20.28 5.11
CA MET A 224 2.38 -21.57 4.43
C MET A 224 2.27 -22.70 5.45
N LYS A 225 1.44 -23.72 5.19
CA LYS A 225 1.13 -24.75 6.19
C LYS A 225 2.27 -25.73 6.49
N MET A 226 3.15 -25.99 5.52
CA MET A 226 4.14 -27.08 5.64
C MET A 226 5.44 -26.68 6.34
N PHE A 227 5.79 -25.40 6.34
CA PHE A 227 7.02 -24.92 6.97
C PHE A 227 6.73 -24.33 8.34
N LYS A 228 7.64 -24.50 9.29
CA LYS A 228 7.58 -23.85 10.59
C LYS A 228 7.67 -22.33 10.44
N ASP A 229 6.99 -21.61 11.33
CA ASP A 229 6.96 -20.14 11.35
C ASP A 229 8.36 -19.50 11.44
N GLU A 230 9.34 -20.18 12.02
CA GLU A 230 10.73 -19.70 12.09
C GLU A 230 11.36 -19.61 10.71
N LYS A 231 11.19 -20.64 9.86
CA LYS A 231 11.70 -20.62 8.48
C LYS A 231 10.99 -19.56 7.65
N LEU A 232 9.66 -19.45 7.79
CA LEU A 232 8.89 -18.40 7.11
C LEU A 232 9.35 -17.00 7.51
N ARG A 233 9.61 -16.75 8.81
CA ARG A 233 10.15 -15.48 9.31
C ARG A 233 11.55 -15.20 8.79
N ALA A 234 12.43 -16.20 8.76
CA ALA A 234 13.79 -16.06 8.22
C ALA A 234 13.77 -15.67 6.73
N VAL A 235 12.95 -16.35 5.92
CA VAL A 235 12.80 -16.06 4.49
C VAL A 235 12.14 -14.69 4.28
N SER A 236 11.14 -14.33 5.09
CA SER A 236 10.51 -13.00 5.05
C SER A 236 11.54 -11.90 5.30
N ARG A 237 12.37 -12.03 6.35
CA ARG A 237 13.47 -11.08 6.66
C ARG A 237 14.50 -11.00 5.54
N ALA A 238 14.86 -12.14 4.94
CA ALA A 238 15.78 -12.17 3.81
C ALA A 238 15.21 -11.42 2.58
N LEU A 239 13.90 -11.53 2.34
CA LEU A 239 13.23 -10.79 1.29
C LEU A 239 13.18 -9.28 1.60
N GLU A 240 12.84 -8.90 2.84
CA GLU A 240 12.85 -7.51 3.28
C GLU A 240 14.23 -6.87 3.11
N LYS A 241 15.30 -7.58 3.49
CA LYS A 241 16.69 -7.13 3.31
C LYS A 241 17.04 -6.89 1.84
N LYS A 242 16.49 -7.66 0.90
CA LYS A 242 16.73 -7.48 -0.54
C LYS A 242 15.96 -6.28 -1.13
N ILE A 243 14.78 -5.97 -0.61
CA ILE A 243 13.90 -4.92 -1.16
C ILE A 243 14.16 -3.55 -0.49
N MET A 244 14.45 -3.54 0.80
CA MET A 244 14.66 -2.29 1.56
C MET A 244 16.01 -1.64 1.26
N ASN A 245 16.07 -0.33 1.48
CA ASN A 245 17.33 0.37 1.58
C ASN A 245 18.19 -0.22 2.72
N PRO A 246 19.46 -0.60 2.45
CA PRO A 246 20.34 -1.21 3.46
C PRO A 246 20.47 -0.39 4.76
N LYS A 247 20.53 0.94 4.66
CA LYS A 247 20.64 1.83 5.83
C LYS A 247 19.36 1.84 6.66
N LYS A 248 18.20 1.87 6.00
CA LYS A 248 16.89 1.85 6.67
C LYS A 248 16.61 0.50 7.31
N PHE A 249 17.03 -0.58 6.65
CA PHE A 249 16.98 -1.92 7.22
C PHE A 249 17.80 -2.00 8.51
N GLN A 250 19.05 -1.54 8.49
CA GLN A 250 19.91 -1.54 9.68
C GLN A 250 19.31 -0.75 10.84
N ILE A 251 18.84 0.48 10.59
CA ILE A 251 18.19 1.31 11.62
C ILE A 251 17.02 0.56 12.27
N ARG A 252 16.18 -0.10 11.47
CA ARG A 252 15.04 -0.85 11.97
C ARG A 252 15.47 -2.03 12.84
N GLU A 253 16.47 -2.79 12.41
CA GLU A 253 17.00 -3.90 13.22
C GLU A 253 17.62 -3.39 14.52
N ASP A 254 18.35 -2.27 14.48
CA ASP A 254 18.93 -1.63 15.67
C ASP A 254 17.85 -1.17 16.65
N GLU A 255 16.76 -0.57 16.14
CA GLU A 255 15.59 -0.18 16.95
C GLU A 255 14.88 -1.40 17.57
N GLU A 256 14.73 -2.50 16.81
CA GLU A 256 14.15 -3.75 17.32
C GLU A 256 15.03 -4.35 18.42
N MET A 257 16.35 -4.45 18.20
CA MET A 257 17.32 -4.92 19.19
C MET A 257 17.33 -4.05 20.44
N ALA A 258 17.35 -2.73 20.29
CA ALA A 258 17.29 -1.79 21.42
C ALA A 258 16.00 -1.98 22.22
N TRP A 259 14.87 -2.22 21.55
CA TRP A 259 13.60 -2.47 22.22
C TRP A 259 13.56 -3.81 22.96
N GLU A 260 14.14 -4.86 22.41
CA GLU A 260 14.28 -6.17 23.07
C GLU A 260 15.15 -6.08 24.33
N LEU A 261 16.28 -5.37 24.25
CA LEU A 261 17.13 -5.07 25.41
C LEU A 261 16.39 -4.25 26.46
N MET A 262 15.63 -3.23 26.06
CA MET A 262 14.82 -2.45 27.01
C MET A 262 13.74 -3.29 27.70
N LYS A 263 13.13 -4.23 26.97
CA LYS A 263 12.14 -5.16 27.55
C LYS A 263 12.78 -6.11 28.56
N SER A 264 13.93 -6.68 28.24
CA SER A 264 14.62 -7.59 29.16
C SER A 264 15.07 -6.88 30.44
N VAL A 265 15.51 -5.61 30.33
CA VAL A 265 15.83 -4.75 31.48
C VAL A 265 14.59 -4.42 32.31
N LYS A 266 13.44 -4.14 31.68
CA LYS A 266 12.18 -3.91 32.41
C LYS A 266 11.68 -5.18 33.10
N ALA A 267 11.82 -6.34 32.48
CA ALA A 267 11.46 -7.63 33.06
C ALA A 267 12.35 -7.96 34.28
N THR A 268 13.67 -7.75 34.18
CA THR A 268 14.60 -7.94 35.30
C THR A 268 14.37 -6.93 36.43
N LYS A 269 14.05 -5.67 36.13
CA LYS A 269 13.64 -4.69 37.15
C LYS A 269 12.34 -5.09 37.85
N ALA A 270 11.34 -5.58 37.11
CA ALA A 270 10.08 -6.05 37.70
C ALA A 270 10.29 -7.25 38.64
N LEU A 271 11.20 -8.18 38.30
CA LEU A 271 11.56 -9.32 39.15
C LEU A 271 12.30 -8.90 40.43
N ARG A 272 13.07 -7.81 40.41
CA ARG A 272 13.79 -7.29 41.61
C ARG A 272 12.90 -6.56 42.61
N VAL A 273 11.68 -6.17 42.24
CA VAL A 273 10.74 -5.46 43.13
C VAL A 273 9.84 -6.43 43.91
N ILE A 274 9.90 -7.73 43.61
CA ILE A 274 9.06 -8.77 44.22
C ILE A 274 9.81 -9.54 45.35
N PHE A 275 11.02 -9.11 45.72
CA PHE A 275 11.81 -9.67 46.83
C PHE A 275 12.16 -8.59 47.86
#